data_AF-A0A4V1SG60-F1
#
_entry.id   AF-A0A4V1SG60-F1
#
_cell.length_a   1.000
_cell.length_b   1.000
_cell.length_c   1.000
_cell.angle_alpha   90.00
_cell.angle_beta   90.00
_cell.angle_gamma   90.00
#
_symmetry.space_group_name_H-M   'P 1'
#
loop_
_entity.id
_entity.type
_entity.pdbx_description
1 polymer ?
#
loop_
_entity_poly.entity_id
_entity_poly.type
_entity_poly.pdbx_seq_one_letter_code
_entity_poly.pdbx_strand_id
1 'polypeptide(L)' 'TNVRQLAAPEGAVNINMGTLVGSYESVARMLDEMAEVPNTGGVLLTFDHFLEGVENFGTRIQPLMKSRQK' A
#
# COMPACT_ATOMS: atom_id res chain seq x y z
N THR A 1 -0.31 -24.07 9.34
CA THR A 1 -1.75 -23.76 9.43
C THR A 1 -2.13 -22.38 8.86
N ASN A 2 -1.25 -21.65 8.14
CA ASN A 2 -1.58 -20.29 7.65
C ASN A 2 -1.77 -20.17 6.12
N VAL A 3 -1.55 -21.24 5.36
CA VAL A 3 -1.54 -21.15 3.88
C VAL A 3 -2.96 -21.14 3.28
N ARG A 4 -3.91 -21.79 3.96
CA ARG A 4 -5.31 -21.88 3.46
C ARG A 4 -6.08 -20.57 3.56
N GLN A 5 -5.63 -19.61 4.38
CA GLN A 5 -6.34 -18.36 4.63
C GLN A 5 -6.02 -17.26 3.60
N LEU A 6 -4.88 -17.37 2.89
CA LEU A 6 -4.43 -16.43 1.86
C LEU A 6 -5.09 -16.65 0.48
N ALA A 7 -5.77 -17.79 0.29
CA ALA A 7 -6.40 -18.18 -0.97
C ALA A 7 -7.94 -18.12 -0.93
N ALA A 8 -8.52 -17.71 0.20
CA ALA A 8 -9.94 -17.40 0.25
C ALA A 8 -10.20 -16.12 -0.58
N PRO A 9 -11.30 -16.02 -1.34
CA PRO A 9 -11.63 -14.80 -2.09
C PRO A 9 -11.68 -13.55 -1.19
N GLU A 10 -11.99 -13.78 0.08
CA GLU A 10 -12.17 -12.79 1.15
C GLU A 10 -10.84 -12.37 1.80
N GLY A 11 -9.73 -12.98 1.39
CA GLY A 11 -8.37 -12.74 1.87
C GLY A 11 -7.33 -12.83 0.75
N ALA A 12 -7.76 -12.62 -0.50
CA ALA A 12 -6.89 -12.69 -1.66
C ALA A 12 -5.77 -11.65 -1.55
N VAL A 13 -4.56 -12.13 -1.27
CA VAL A 13 -3.34 -11.32 -1.34
C VAL A 13 -2.78 -11.47 -2.74
N ASN A 14 -2.66 -10.36 -3.47
CA ASN A 14 -1.99 -10.37 -4.77
C ASN A 14 -0.48 -10.65 -4.57
N ILE A 15 -0.01 -11.80 -5.05
CA ILE A 15 1.39 -12.26 -4.93
C ILE A 15 2.25 -11.76 -6.12
N ASN A 16 1.63 -11.18 -7.16
CA ASN A 16 2.37 -10.39 -8.13
C ASN A 16 2.66 -9.04 -7.47
N MET A 17 3.87 -8.88 -6.92
CA MET A 17 4.27 -7.68 -6.21
C MET A 17 4.08 -6.45 -7.11
N GLY A 18 2.98 -5.74 -6.92
CA GLY A 18 2.71 -4.49 -7.60
C GLY A 18 3.71 -3.45 -7.10
N THR A 19 4.76 -3.21 -7.86
CA THR A 19 5.76 -2.19 -7.50
C THR A 19 5.25 -0.82 -7.90
N LEU A 20 5.04 0.04 -6.90
CA LEU A 20 4.76 1.46 -7.12
C LEU A 20 6.09 2.20 -7.23
N VAL A 21 6.37 2.78 -8.39
CA VAL A 21 7.61 3.52 -8.65
C VAL A 21 7.27 4.92 -9.16
N GLY A 22 7.79 5.95 -8.50
CA GLY A 22 7.57 7.34 -8.88
C GLY A 22 8.02 8.31 -7.79
N SER A 23 7.69 9.59 -7.97
CA SER A 23 7.88 10.60 -6.92
C SER A 23 6.98 10.34 -5.71
N TYR A 24 7.24 10.98 -4.57
CA TYR A 24 6.42 10.85 -3.37
C TYR A 24 4.94 11.20 -3.62
N GLU A 25 4.67 12.25 -4.39
CA GLU A 25 3.33 12.68 -4.79
C GLU A 25 2.67 11.63 -5.69
N SER A 26 3.45 11.03 -6.60
CA SER A 26 2.94 10.01 -7.52
C SER A 26 2.55 8.75 -6.77
N VAL A 27 3.37 8.31 -5.81
CA VAL A 27 3.07 7.15 -4.95
C VAL A 27 1.86 7.43 -4.06
N ALA A 28 1.76 8.63 -3.47
CA ALA A 28 0.59 9.02 -2.68
C ALA A 28 -0.71 8.92 -3.50
N ARG A 29 -0.70 9.44 -4.73
CA ARG A 29 -1.86 9.34 -5.64
C ARG A 29 -2.20 7.90 -6.00
N MET A 30 -1.21 7.07 -6.33
CA MET A 30 -1.45 5.65 -6.64
C MET A 30 -2.06 4.90 -5.44
N LEU A 31 -1.62 5.20 -4.22
CA LEU A 31 -2.20 4.61 -3.01
C LEU A 31 -3.62 5.10 -2.72
N ASP A 32 -3.95 6.37 -3.04
CA ASP A 32 -5.32 6.87 -2.97
C ASP A 32 -6.23 6.18 -3.99
N GLU A 33 -5.76 5.95 -5.22
CA GLU A 33 -6.49 5.18 -6.24
C GLU A 33 -6.77 3.74 -5.76
N MET A 34 -5.81 3.10 -5.06
CA MET A 34 -6.01 1.78 -4.46
C MET A 34 -7.07 1.79 -3.35
N ALA A 35 -7.18 2.88 -2.58
CA ALA A 35 -8.17 3.00 -1.51
C ALA A 35 -9.61 3.09 -2.03
N GLU A 36 -9.81 3.47 -3.30
CA GLU A 36 -11.13 3.52 -3.96
C GLU A 36 -11.59 2.14 -4.46
N VAL A 37 -10.69 1.13 -4.51
CA VAL A 37 -11.03 -0.22 -4.99
C VAL A 37 -12.00 -0.89 -4.00
N PRO A 38 -13.18 -1.36 -4.45
CA PRO A 38 -14.17 -1.98 -3.58
C PRO A 38 -13.60 -3.14 -2.76
N ASN A 39 -13.97 -3.19 -1.47
CA ASN A 39 -13.50 -4.19 -0.51
C ASN A 39 -12.00 -4.11 -0.15
N THR A 40 -11.31 -3.02 -0.48
CA THR A 40 -9.92 -2.79 -0.01
C THR A 40 -9.91 -2.30 1.43
N GLY A 41 -9.51 -3.17 2.36
CA GLY A 41 -9.37 -2.82 3.79
C GLY A 41 -8.05 -2.12 4.14
N GLY A 42 -7.06 -2.17 3.25
CA GLY A 42 -5.73 -1.59 3.46
C GLY A 42 -4.66 -2.21 2.56
N VAL A 43 -3.42 -1.75 2.74
CA VAL A 43 -2.25 -2.24 1.99
C VAL A 43 -1.15 -2.69 2.95
N LEU A 44 -0.46 -3.76 2.58
CA LEU A 44 0.79 -4.18 3.20
C LEU A 44 1.94 -3.73 2.29
N LEU A 45 2.83 -2.89 2.81
CA LEU A 45 3.92 -2.30 2.04
C LEU A 45 5.26 -2.94 2.39
N THR A 46 6.06 -3.21 1.36
CA THR A 46 7.49 -3.48 1.48
C THR A 46 8.26 -2.38 0.78
N PHE A 47 9.48 -2.11 1.26
CA PHE A 47 10.36 -1.09 0.69
C PHE A 47 11.70 -1.74 0.34
N ASP A 48 12.35 -1.22 -0.69
CA ASP A 48 13.70 -1.57 -1.13
C ASP A 48 14.74 -1.28 -0.04
N HIS A 49 14.61 -0.12 0.61
CA HIS A 49 15.35 0.22 1.82
C HIS A 49 14.38 0.52 2.97
N PHE A 50 14.22 -0.44 3.89
CA PHE A 50 13.10 -0.41 4.84
C PHE A 50 13.08 0.81 5.76
N LEU A 51 14.21 1.19 6.38
CA LEU A 51 14.23 2.27 7.38
C LEU A 51 13.92 3.64 6.75
N GLU A 52 14.69 4.02 5.73
CA GLU A 52 14.45 5.24 4.96
C GLU A 52 13.08 5.23 4.26
N GLY A 53 12.66 4.08 3.72
CA GLY A 53 11.36 3.93 3.08
C GLY A 53 10.19 4.22 4.03
N VAL A 54 10.26 3.72 5.27
CA VAL A 54 9.26 4.02 6.31
C VAL A 54 9.28 5.50 6.70
N GLU A 55 10.46 6.10 6.86
CA GLU A 55 10.60 7.52 7.19
C GLU A 55 10.05 8.43 6.09
N ASN A 56 10.46 8.19 4.84
CA ASN A 56 9.96 8.91 3.66
C ASN A 56 8.46 8.69 3.49
N PHE A 57 7.96 7.48 3.72
CA PHE A 57 6.52 7.21 3.68
C PHE A 57 5.78 8.07 4.71
N GLY A 58 6.21 8.07 5.98
CA GLY A 58 5.56 8.82 7.05
C GLY A 58 5.65 10.35 6.90
N THR A 59 6.76 10.86 6.35
CA THR A 59 7.05 12.31 6.32
C THR A 59 6.76 12.97 4.98
N ARG A 60 6.76 12.23 3.87
CA ARG A 60 6.63 12.78 2.50
C ARG A 60 5.45 12.23 1.72
N ILE A 61 5.08 10.96 1.91
CA ILE A 61 4.01 10.31 1.13
C ILE A 61 2.67 10.38 1.86
N GLN A 62 2.59 9.83 3.07
CA GLN A 62 1.36 9.73 3.85
C GLN A 62 0.66 11.07 4.09
N PRO A 63 1.36 12.21 4.32
CA PRO A 63 0.71 13.52 4.46
C PRO A 63 -0.05 13.97 3.21
N LEU A 64 0.32 13.46 2.03
CA LEU A 64 -0.29 13.81 0.74
C LEU A 64 -1.45 12.89 0.36
N MET A 65 -1.66 11.78 1.09
CA MET A 65 -2.71 10.80 0.82
C MET A 65 -4.05 11.27 1.39
N LYS A 66 -5.05 11.45 0.52
CA LYS A 66 -6.43 11.79 0.93
C LYS A 66 -7.03 10.69 1.80
N SER A 67 -6.75 9.43 1.48
CA SER A 67 -7.21 8.24 2.23
C SER A 67 -6.69 8.16 3.67
N ARG A 68 -5.75 9.04 4.06
CA ARG A 68 -5.16 9.10 5.42
C ARG A 68 -5.35 10.44 6.11
N GLN A 69 -6.05 11.37 5.46
CA GLN A 69 -6.52 12.59 6.10
C GLN A 69 -7.67 12.20 7.04
N LYS A 70 -7.45 12.36 8.34
CA LYS A 70 -8.50 12.32 9.37
C LYS A 70 -9.02 13.71 9.61
#